data_AF-A0A3N5PS30-F1
#
_entry.id   AF-A0A3N5PS30-F1
#
_cell.length_a   1.000
_cell.length_b   1.000
_cell.length_c   1.000
_cell.angle_alpha   90.00
_cell.angle_beta   90.00
_cell.angle_gamma   90.00
#
_symmetry.space_group_name_H-M   'P 1'
#
loop_
_entity.id
_entity.type
_entity.pdbx_description
1 polymer ?
#
loop_
_entity_poly.entity_id
_entity_poly.type
_entity_poly.pdbx_seq_one_letter_code
_entity_poly.pdbx_strand_id
1 'polypeptide(L)'
;MPNPIQEYLREVENAYAAGNATEHTYRPAFKTLVESFGQNIQATNEPKRVACGAPDFIVTQPEAPVGFIECKDIGISLDETEKTDQLQRYFAGLNNLILTDYLEFRYYIRGEQKMHVTLACIDDKGKIRLMQGADVQLAALFDAFLTAKAPTINTPKELADRMANIAKVIRDAIERAFTLENQAGTLHGEYESFRATILSDITPSQFADMYAQTVCYGMFSARVNVSGRQADTFTRQHAAYDLPRTNPFLREIFDYIAGTKLDQSIVWAVELLAEMLRRCDMEEILRDFGKATRQEDPVVHFYETFLAAYNPKLRESRGVYYTPEPVVSFIVRSVDEILKSDFDCPAGLADNSKITVEVPDATKKGGKTKQEVHRVQILDPATGTGTFLYETIRHIERSLSANKGSWAGERGYVAQHLLPRLYGFELMMAPYSVA
;
A
#
# COMPACT_ATOMS: atom_id res chain seq x y z
N MET A 1 -3.07 -19.41 43.83
CA MET A 1 -2.52 -18.04 43.90
C MET A 1 -3.70 -17.10 44.17
N PRO A 2 -3.52 -16.00 44.92
CA PRO A 2 -4.58 -14.99 45.04
C PRO A 2 -5.02 -14.53 43.64
N ASN A 3 -6.31 -14.25 43.47
CA ASN A 3 -6.83 -13.70 42.21
C ASN A 3 -6.22 -12.30 42.01
N PRO A 4 -5.43 -12.04 40.96
CA PRO A 4 -4.74 -10.76 40.75
C PRO A 4 -5.70 -9.55 40.77
N ILE A 5 -6.92 -9.73 40.28
CA ILE A 5 -7.95 -8.68 40.26
C ILE A 5 -8.43 -8.35 41.68
N GLN A 6 -8.59 -9.36 42.54
CA GLN A 6 -9.00 -9.12 43.93
C GLN A 6 -7.91 -8.42 44.74
N GLU A 7 -6.65 -8.79 44.49
CA GLU A 7 -5.50 -8.14 45.12
C GLU A 7 -5.37 -6.69 44.65
N TYR A 8 -5.50 -6.45 43.35
CA TYR A 8 -5.57 -5.12 42.76
C TYR A 8 -6.66 -4.24 43.39
N LEU A 9 -7.92 -4.72 43.44
CA LEU A 9 -9.03 -3.96 44.01
C LEU A 9 -8.82 -3.64 45.50
N ARG A 10 -8.20 -4.56 46.25
CA ARG A 10 -7.85 -4.31 47.66
C ARG A 10 -6.80 -3.20 47.81
N GLU A 11 -5.79 -3.16 46.95
CA GLU A 11 -4.77 -2.10 46.96
C GLU A 11 -5.37 -0.75 46.55
N VAL A 12 -6.24 -0.75 45.53
CA VAL A 12 -6.97 0.45 45.09
C VAL A 12 -7.92 0.96 46.19
N GLU A 13 -8.67 0.07 46.86
CA GLU A 13 -9.56 0.44 47.98
C GLU A 13 -8.78 1.03 49.15
N ASN A 14 -7.65 0.43 49.52
CA ASN A 14 -6.79 0.96 50.59
C ASN A 14 -6.24 2.35 50.26
N ALA A 15 -5.79 2.57 49.01
CA ALA A 15 -5.32 3.86 48.55
C ALA A 15 -6.44 4.90 48.52
N TYR A 16 -7.61 4.53 48.02
CA TYR A 16 -8.80 5.41 47.96
C TYR A 16 -9.28 5.79 49.36
N ALA A 17 -9.36 4.83 50.28
CA ALA A 17 -9.82 5.06 51.66
C ALA A 17 -8.87 5.96 52.48
N ALA A 18 -7.59 6.07 52.11
CA ALA A 18 -6.64 6.97 52.76
C ALA A 18 -6.95 8.46 52.51
N GLY A 19 -7.74 8.78 51.47
CA GLY A 19 -8.24 10.14 51.20
C GLY A 19 -7.19 11.16 50.75
N ASN A 20 -5.94 10.72 50.56
CA ASN A 20 -4.82 11.54 50.07
C ASN A 20 -4.21 10.97 48.77
N ALA A 21 -4.93 10.06 48.11
CA ALA A 21 -4.51 9.50 46.83
C ALA A 21 -4.57 10.57 45.73
N THR A 22 -3.67 10.41 44.76
CA THR A 22 -3.66 11.14 43.49
C THR A 22 -3.64 10.10 42.38
N GLU A 23 -3.82 10.52 41.13
CA GLU A 23 -3.75 9.64 39.96
C GLU A 23 -2.51 8.70 39.98
N HIS A 24 -1.35 9.18 40.41
CA HIS A 24 -0.13 8.36 40.48
C HIS A 24 -0.14 7.27 41.56
N THR A 25 -0.98 7.42 42.59
CA THR A 25 -1.04 6.51 43.75
C THR A 25 -1.48 5.10 43.34
N TYR A 26 -2.31 4.96 42.31
CA TYR A 26 -2.84 3.67 41.85
C TYR A 26 -1.95 2.93 40.85
N ARG A 27 -0.96 3.63 40.27
CA ARG A 27 -0.11 3.11 39.19
C ARG A 27 0.69 1.86 39.56
N PRO A 28 1.26 1.71 40.77
CA PRO A 28 1.98 0.49 41.14
C PRO A 28 1.08 -0.77 41.18
N ALA A 29 -0.11 -0.64 41.76
CA ALA A 29 -1.10 -1.71 41.79
C ALA A 29 -1.55 -2.07 40.37
N PHE A 30 -1.80 -1.04 39.56
CA PHE A 30 -2.24 -1.22 38.17
C PHE A 30 -1.17 -1.88 37.28
N LYS A 31 0.10 -1.49 37.44
CA LYS A 31 1.24 -2.14 36.76
C LYS A 31 1.24 -3.65 37.02
N THR A 32 1.12 -4.04 38.29
CA THR A 32 1.10 -5.45 38.71
C THR A 32 -0.08 -6.20 38.11
N LEU A 33 -1.26 -5.55 38.03
CA LEU A 33 -2.43 -6.13 37.38
C LEU A 33 -2.18 -6.37 35.88
N VAL A 34 -1.70 -5.37 35.14
CA VAL A 34 -1.45 -5.49 33.69
C VAL A 34 -0.45 -6.60 33.39
N GLU A 35 0.63 -6.68 34.17
CA GLU A 35 1.67 -7.72 34.01
C GLU A 35 1.17 -9.14 34.38
N SER A 36 0.05 -9.26 35.09
CA SER A 36 -0.54 -10.55 35.46
C SER A 36 -1.34 -11.24 34.34
N PHE A 37 -1.73 -10.51 33.29
CA PHE A 37 -2.59 -11.02 32.22
C PHE A 37 -1.87 -11.86 31.15
N GLY A 38 -0.55 -12.03 31.23
CA GLY A 38 0.18 -12.88 30.29
C GLY A 38 1.68 -12.98 30.61
N GLN A 39 2.36 -13.88 29.91
CA GLN A 39 3.79 -14.11 30.12
C GLN A 39 4.62 -13.08 29.35
N ASN A 40 5.72 -12.63 29.96
CA ASN A 40 6.66 -11.68 29.36
C ASN A 40 6.04 -10.31 28.99
N ILE A 41 5.00 -9.90 29.70
CA ILE A 41 4.43 -8.56 29.58
C ILE A 41 5.19 -7.64 30.53
N GLN A 42 5.59 -6.48 30.02
CA GLN A 42 6.15 -5.42 30.83
C GLN A 42 5.33 -4.14 30.64
N ALA A 43 4.80 -3.62 31.74
CA ALA A 43 4.09 -2.34 31.75
C ALA A 43 5.01 -1.26 32.32
N THR A 44 5.48 -0.36 31.45
CA THR A 44 6.39 0.72 31.83
C THR A 44 5.61 2.01 32.04
N ASN A 45 5.58 2.50 33.27
CA ASN A 45 5.02 3.80 33.64
C ASN A 45 5.98 4.94 33.22
N GLU A 46 5.44 6.05 32.72
CA GLU A 46 6.18 7.22 32.22
C GLU A 46 7.24 6.89 31.15
N PRO A 47 6.82 6.35 29.98
CA PRO A 47 7.73 6.11 28.87
C PRO A 47 8.35 7.40 28.32
N LYS A 48 9.49 7.28 27.64
CA LYS A 48 10.07 8.41 26.87
C LYS A 48 9.02 8.93 25.86
N ARG A 49 8.86 10.27 25.79
CA ARG A 49 7.86 10.94 24.94
C ARG A 49 7.80 10.39 23.51
N VAL A 50 6.58 10.12 23.02
CA VAL A 50 6.27 9.82 21.62
C VAL A 50 5.71 11.06 20.91
N ALA A 51 5.68 11.06 19.57
CA ALA A 51 5.36 12.25 18.76
C ALA A 51 3.95 12.81 19.01
N CYS A 52 2.99 11.99 19.43
CA CYS A 52 1.62 12.39 19.76
C CYS A 52 1.42 12.78 21.24
N GLY A 53 2.43 12.62 22.12
CA GLY A 53 2.37 12.87 23.56
C GLY A 53 3.09 11.77 24.36
N ALA A 54 2.84 11.65 25.66
CA ALA A 54 3.34 10.53 26.47
C ALA A 54 2.15 9.96 27.24
N PRO A 55 1.56 8.84 26.76
CA PRO A 55 0.61 8.08 27.54
C PRO A 55 1.25 7.60 28.85
N ASP A 56 0.41 7.38 29.85
CA ASP A 56 0.87 6.99 31.19
C ASP A 56 1.64 5.68 31.24
N PHE A 57 1.20 4.70 30.45
CA PHE A 57 1.89 3.42 30.30
C PHE A 57 2.15 3.06 28.84
N ILE A 58 3.29 2.42 28.62
CA ILE A 58 3.53 1.57 27.45
C ILE A 58 3.56 0.11 27.90
N VAL A 59 2.84 -0.75 27.17
CA VAL A 59 2.85 -2.20 27.39
C VAL A 59 3.68 -2.84 26.28
N THR A 60 4.65 -3.66 26.66
CA THR A 60 5.57 -4.33 25.73
C THR A 60 5.59 -5.84 25.95
N GLN A 61 5.71 -6.59 24.85
CA GLN A 61 6.15 -7.98 24.82
C GLN A 61 7.60 -8.01 24.28
N PRO A 62 8.38 -9.11 24.44
CA PRO A 62 9.83 -9.14 24.19
C PRO A 62 10.30 -8.59 22.83
N GLU A 63 9.44 -8.61 21.81
CA GLU A 63 9.80 -8.21 20.45
C GLU A 63 9.21 -6.85 20.02
N ALA A 64 8.22 -6.30 20.72
CA ALA A 64 7.54 -5.06 20.30
C ALA A 64 6.66 -4.41 21.38
N PRO A 65 6.42 -3.08 21.29
CA PRO A 65 5.33 -2.43 21.99
C PRO A 65 3.97 -2.96 21.49
N VAL A 66 3.13 -3.35 22.44
CA VAL A 66 1.79 -3.88 22.21
C VAL A 66 0.79 -2.74 22.08
N GLY A 67 0.83 -1.79 23.03
CA GLY A 67 -0.12 -0.70 23.10
C GLY A 67 0.16 0.25 24.25
N PHE A 68 -0.73 1.23 24.42
CA PHE A 68 -0.60 2.29 25.41
C PHE A 68 -1.80 2.27 26.35
N ILE A 69 -1.61 2.78 27.57
CA ILE A 69 -2.70 2.99 28.52
C ILE A 69 -2.62 4.42 29.04
N GLU A 70 -3.75 5.12 28.99
CA GLU A 70 -3.94 6.42 29.60
C GLU A 70 -4.81 6.25 30.85
N CYS A 71 -4.37 6.85 31.95
CA CYS A 71 -5.03 6.78 33.24
C CYS A 71 -5.67 8.12 33.60
N LYS A 72 -6.71 8.07 34.42
CA LYS A 72 -7.34 9.20 35.10
C LYS A 72 -7.59 8.83 36.55
N ASP A 73 -7.81 9.84 37.39
CA ASP A 73 -8.13 9.60 38.79
C ASP A 73 -9.54 9.01 38.96
N ILE A 74 -9.76 8.27 40.05
CA ILE A 74 -11.04 7.60 40.32
C ILE A 74 -12.15 8.66 40.42
N GLY A 75 -13.22 8.47 39.67
CA GLY A 75 -14.38 9.37 39.66
C GLY A 75 -14.29 10.52 38.65
N ILE A 76 -13.20 10.62 37.88
CA ILE A 76 -13.14 11.49 36.70
C ILE A 76 -13.96 10.86 35.57
N SER A 77 -14.81 11.66 34.91
CA SER A 77 -15.62 11.18 33.79
C SER A 77 -14.75 10.83 32.58
N LEU A 78 -14.77 9.56 32.19
CA LEU A 78 -14.12 9.10 30.95
C LEU A 78 -14.82 9.67 29.70
N ASP A 79 -16.13 9.91 29.74
CA ASP A 79 -16.90 10.51 28.64
C ASP A 79 -16.46 11.96 28.33
N GLU A 80 -16.10 12.73 29.36
CA GLU A 80 -15.54 14.08 29.19
C GLU A 80 -14.08 14.01 28.77
N THR A 81 -13.32 13.07 29.35
CA THR A 81 -11.91 12.83 29.00
C THR A 81 -11.74 12.51 27.52
N GLU A 82 -12.68 11.77 26.93
CA GLU A 82 -12.69 11.42 25.52
C GLU A 82 -12.74 12.62 24.57
N LYS A 83 -13.32 13.73 25.03
CA LYS A 83 -13.48 14.95 24.24
C LYS A 83 -12.28 15.89 24.34
N THR A 84 -11.30 15.57 25.18
CA THR A 84 -10.11 16.41 25.37
C THR A 84 -9.18 16.38 24.16
N ASP A 85 -8.51 17.50 23.88
CA ASP A 85 -7.52 17.58 22.79
C ASP A 85 -6.37 16.57 22.94
N GLN A 86 -6.05 16.18 24.18
CA GLN A 86 -5.06 15.14 24.43
C GLN A 86 -5.54 13.78 23.93
N LEU A 87 -6.74 13.35 24.31
CA LEU A 87 -7.23 12.04 23.92
C LEU A 87 -7.59 11.98 22.44
N GLN A 88 -8.09 13.07 21.86
CA GLN A 88 -8.30 13.16 20.40
C GLN A 88 -6.98 12.99 19.61
N ARG A 89 -5.86 13.55 20.10
CA ARG A 89 -4.53 13.28 19.52
C ARG A 89 -4.11 11.83 19.69
N TYR A 90 -4.45 11.20 20.80
CA TYR A 90 -4.16 9.77 21.03
C TYR A 90 -5.00 8.87 20.13
N PHE A 91 -6.29 9.14 19.94
CA PHE A 91 -7.12 8.40 18.99
C PHE A 91 -6.63 8.51 17.55
N ALA A 92 -6.10 9.67 17.16
CA ALA A 92 -5.51 9.86 15.84
C ALA A 92 -4.10 9.26 15.68
N GLY A 93 -3.31 9.19 16.76
CA GLY A 93 -1.89 8.84 16.72
C GLY A 93 -1.52 7.47 17.28
N LEU A 94 -2.37 6.88 18.12
CA LEU A 94 -2.16 5.61 18.80
C LEU A 94 -3.18 4.59 18.32
N ASN A 95 -2.68 3.44 17.90
CA ASN A 95 -3.52 2.42 17.27
C ASN A 95 -4.15 1.43 18.26
N ASN A 96 -3.53 1.23 19.43
CA ASN A 96 -3.96 0.28 20.46
C ASN A 96 -3.88 0.98 21.82
N LEU A 97 -5.03 1.36 22.38
CA LEU A 97 -5.12 2.24 23.56
C LEU A 97 -6.18 1.74 24.54
N ILE A 98 -5.85 1.71 25.83
CA ILE A 98 -6.82 1.61 26.92
C ILE A 98 -6.93 2.97 27.60
N LEU A 99 -8.15 3.42 27.87
CA LEU A 99 -8.46 4.52 28.79
C LEU A 99 -9.07 3.93 30.07
N THR A 100 -8.60 4.37 31.24
CA THR A 100 -9.13 3.89 32.51
C THR A 100 -9.06 4.92 33.63
N ASP A 101 -10.03 4.87 34.55
CA ASP A 101 -10.00 5.54 35.85
C ASP A 101 -9.71 4.56 37.00
N TYR A 102 -9.11 3.40 36.69
CA TYR A 102 -8.85 2.26 37.59
C TYR A 102 -10.07 1.38 37.94
N LEU A 103 -11.31 1.83 37.68
CA LEU A 103 -12.53 1.04 37.93
C LEU A 103 -13.31 0.75 36.64
N GLU A 104 -13.19 1.63 35.64
CA GLU A 104 -13.73 1.49 34.30
C GLU A 104 -12.58 1.40 33.28
N PHE A 105 -12.74 0.53 32.29
CA PHE A 105 -11.76 0.25 31.24
C PHE A 105 -12.43 0.33 29.88
N ARG A 106 -11.97 1.26 29.05
CA ARG A 106 -12.42 1.41 27.67
C ARG A 106 -11.27 1.09 26.73
N TYR A 107 -11.49 0.12 25.86
CA TYR A 107 -10.49 -0.35 24.91
C TYR A 107 -10.77 0.21 23.52
N TYR A 108 -9.76 0.84 22.93
CA TYR A 108 -9.78 1.50 21.64
C TYR A 108 -8.79 0.88 20.66
N ILE A 109 -9.28 0.64 19.43
CA ILE A 109 -8.42 0.37 18.27
C ILE A 109 -8.63 1.49 17.26
N ARG A 110 -7.58 2.26 16.98
CA ARG A 110 -7.57 3.36 16.01
C ARG A 110 -8.68 4.40 16.26
N GLY A 111 -8.87 4.74 17.52
CA GLY A 111 -9.89 5.69 17.95
C GLY A 111 -11.32 5.13 18.01
N GLU A 112 -11.57 3.88 17.59
CA GLU A 112 -12.88 3.25 17.74
C GLU A 112 -12.94 2.40 19.01
N GLN A 113 -13.95 2.63 19.86
CA GLN A 113 -14.19 1.82 21.05
C GLN A 113 -14.60 0.39 20.64
N LYS A 114 -13.85 -0.61 21.10
CA LYS A 114 -14.10 -2.03 20.85
C LYS A 114 -14.72 -2.73 22.05
N MET A 115 -14.27 -2.40 23.25
CA MET A 115 -14.76 -3.01 24.49
C MET A 115 -14.87 -1.97 25.59
N HIS A 116 -15.79 -2.21 26.52
CA HIS A 116 -16.03 -1.42 27.72
C HIS A 116 -16.25 -2.39 28.87
N VAL A 117 -15.53 -2.21 29.98
CA VAL A 117 -15.71 -2.99 31.20
C VAL A 117 -15.73 -2.07 32.40
N THR A 118 -16.80 -2.10 33.19
CA THR A 118 -16.83 -1.51 34.53
C THR A 118 -16.49 -2.63 35.52
N LEU A 119 -15.25 -2.64 36.01
CA LEU A 119 -14.71 -3.66 36.91
C LEU A 119 -15.40 -3.62 38.28
N ALA A 120 -15.52 -2.42 38.86
CA ALA A 120 -16.04 -2.25 40.20
C ALA A 120 -16.76 -0.91 40.35
N CYS A 121 -17.65 -0.82 41.34
CA CYS A 121 -18.31 0.42 41.72
C CYS A 121 -18.01 0.77 43.18
N ILE A 122 -18.12 2.05 43.52
CA ILE A 122 -18.01 2.52 44.90
C ILE A 122 -19.42 2.52 45.50
N ASP A 123 -19.62 1.77 46.58
CA ASP A 123 -20.90 1.75 47.30
C ASP A 123 -21.10 3.02 48.16
N ASP A 124 -22.30 3.21 48.70
CA ASP A 124 -22.66 4.38 49.53
C ASP A 124 -21.77 4.53 50.78
N LYS A 125 -20.99 3.50 51.15
CA LYS A 125 -20.07 3.49 52.29
C LYS A 125 -18.62 3.71 51.86
N GLY A 126 -18.38 4.04 50.59
CA GLY A 126 -17.05 4.28 50.03
C GLY A 126 -16.25 3.00 49.76
N LYS A 127 -16.89 1.81 49.78
CA LYS A 127 -16.18 0.55 49.51
C LYS A 127 -16.24 0.19 48.05
N ILE A 128 -15.13 -0.31 47.52
CA ILE A 128 -15.02 -0.76 46.13
C ILE A 128 -15.57 -2.19 46.03
N ARG A 129 -16.58 -2.38 45.19
CA ARG A 129 -17.28 -3.66 44.99
C ARG A 129 -17.10 -4.15 43.56
N LEU A 130 -16.51 -5.33 43.43
CA LEU A 130 -16.40 -6.02 42.13
C LEU A 130 -17.79 -6.25 41.54
N MET A 131 -17.97 -5.86 40.28
CA MET A 131 -19.20 -6.09 39.51
C MET A 131 -19.28 -7.56 39.07
N GLN A 132 -20.50 -8.11 39.01
CA GLN A 132 -20.69 -9.53 38.69
C GLN A 132 -20.19 -9.86 37.27
N GLY A 133 -19.23 -10.79 37.18
CA GLY A 133 -18.64 -11.24 35.91
C GLY A 133 -17.69 -10.24 35.25
N ALA A 134 -17.37 -9.12 35.91
CA ALA A 134 -16.48 -8.11 35.36
C ALA A 134 -15.00 -8.54 35.37
N ASP A 135 -14.63 -9.49 36.22
CA ASP A 135 -13.33 -10.15 36.24
C ASP A 135 -13.05 -10.92 34.94
N VAL A 136 -14.04 -11.68 34.47
CA VAL A 136 -13.97 -12.41 33.20
C VAL A 136 -13.94 -11.45 32.02
N GLN A 137 -14.75 -10.39 32.06
CA GLN A 137 -14.78 -9.38 30.99
C GLN A 137 -13.48 -8.59 30.91
N LEU A 138 -12.89 -8.23 32.04
CA LEU A 138 -11.61 -7.53 32.09
C LEU A 138 -10.48 -8.43 31.55
N ALA A 139 -10.47 -9.71 31.91
CA ALA A 139 -9.53 -10.67 31.35
C ALA A 139 -9.66 -10.78 29.83
N ALA A 140 -10.89 -10.83 29.30
CA ALA A 140 -11.12 -10.83 27.85
C ALA A 140 -10.68 -9.52 27.17
N LEU A 141 -10.86 -8.37 27.83
CA LEU A 141 -10.39 -7.08 27.33
C LEU A 141 -8.86 -7.05 27.24
N PHE A 142 -8.15 -7.47 28.30
CA PHE A 142 -6.70 -7.52 28.27
C PHE A 142 -6.16 -8.58 27.32
N ASP A 143 -6.81 -9.74 27.17
CA ASP A 143 -6.47 -10.71 26.14
C ASP A 143 -6.58 -10.08 24.73
N ALA A 144 -7.68 -9.38 24.44
CA ALA A 144 -7.85 -8.67 23.17
C ALA A 144 -6.84 -7.53 22.95
N PHE A 145 -6.45 -6.81 24.01
CA PHE A 145 -5.43 -5.77 23.97
C PHE A 145 -4.02 -6.33 23.74
N LEU A 146 -3.70 -7.46 24.37
CA LEU A 146 -2.37 -8.11 24.33
C LEU A 146 -2.13 -8.93 23.07
N THR A 147 -3.21 -9.48 22.49
CA THR A 147 -3.18 -10.22 21.22
C THR A 147 -3.45 -9.32 20.02
N ALA A 148 -3.79 -8.05 20.24
CA ALA A 148 -3.89 -7.06 19.18
C ALA A 148 -2.58 -7.01 18.40
N LYS A 149 -2.61 -7.45 17.15
CA LYS A 149 -1.45 -7.39 16.27
C LYS A 149 -1.01 -5.94 16.13
N ALA A 150 0.31 -5.72 16.11
CA ALA A 150 0.88 -4.43 15.74
C ALA A 150 0.18 -3.91 14.48
N PRO A 151 -0.14 -2.61 14.44
CA PRO A 151 -1.07 -2.04 13.47
C PRO A 151 -0.69 -2.45 12.05
N THR A 152 -1.58 -3.23 11.44
CA THR A 152 -1.51 -3.68 10.05
C THR A 152 -1.82 -2.48 9.16
N ILE A 153 -0.93 -2.12 8.24
CA ILE A 153 -1.22 -1.05 7.28
C ILE A 153 -2.40 -1.53 6.45
N ASN A 154 -3.52 -0.80 6.47
CA ASN A 154 -4.75 -1.29 5.84
C ASN A 154 -5.54 -0.22 5.07
N THR A 155 -5.02 1.01 4.98
CA THR A 155 -5.62 2.05 4.12
C THR A 155 -4.69 2.32 2.94
N PRO A 156 -5.23 2.63 1.74
CA PRO A 156 -4.41 2.99 0.59
C PRO A 156 -3.52 4.21 0.86
N LYS A 157 -4.02 5.20 1.61
CA LYS A 157 -3.24 6.40 1.95
C LYS A 157 -2.06 6.07 2.86
N GLU A 158 -2.26 5.32 3.93
CA GLU A 158 -1.16 4.96 4.84
C GLU A 158 -0.11 4.10 4.13
N LEU A 159 -0.55 3.17 3.27
CA LEU A 159 0.35 2.39 2.43
C LEU A 159 1.18 3.30 1.52
N ALA A 160 0.54 4.23 0.81
CA ALA A 160 1.21 5.16 -0.08
C ALA A 160 2.23 6.04 0.66
N ASP A 161 1.88 6.60 1.82
CA ASP A 161 2.77 7.43 2.63
C ASP A 161 4.00 6.64 3.12
N ARG A 162 3.81 5.40 3.60
CA ARG A 162 4.91 4.54 4.05
C ARG A 162 5.79 4.09 2.89
N MET A 163 5.20 3.68 1.78
CA MET A 163 5.94 3.34 0.56
C MET A 163 6.73 4.54 0.03
N ALA A 164 6.15 5.73 0.02
CA ALA A 164 6.82 6.95 -0.42
C ALA A 164 8.06 7.28 0.43
N ASN A 165 7.99 7.07 1.74
CA ASN A 165 9.15 7.27 2.61
C ASN A 165 10.26 6.25 2.33
N ILE A 166 9.91 4.99 2.13
CA ILE A 166 10.89 3.95 1.77
C ILE A 166 11.48 4.22 0.38
N ALA A 167 10.68 4.67 -0.58
CA ALA A 167 11.16 5.06 -1.90
C ALA A 167 12.19 6.21 -1.83
N LYS A 168 11.97 7.22 -0.97
CA LYS A 168 12.95 8.30 -0.75
C LYS A 168 14.25 7.75 -0.18
N VAL A 169 14.17 6.82 0.76
CA VAL A 169 15.35 6.14 1.33
C VAL A 169 16.13 5.37 0.27
N ILE A 170 15.44 4.63 -0.61
CA ILE A 170 16.06 3.90 -1.72
C ILE A 170 16.74 4.90 -2.67
N ARG A 171 16.03 5.95 -3.09
CA ARG A 171 16.59 7.00 -3.97
C ARG A 171 17.86 7.60 -3.37
N ASP A 172 17.80 8.05 -2.12
CA ASP A 172 18.94 8.70 -1.45
C ASP A 172 20.11 7.73 -1.24
N ALA A 173 19.85 6.43 -1.11
CA ALA A 173 20.88 5.40 -1.08
C ALA A 173 21.54 5.21 -2.46
N ILE A 174 20.75 5.18 -3.55
CA ILE A 174 21.26 5.10 -4.92
C ILE A 174 22.08 6.34 -5.26
N GLU A 175 21.61 7.55 -4.95
CA GLU A 175 22.35 8.78 -5.23
C GLU A 175 23.73 8.79 -4.54
N ARG A 176 23.77 8.33 -3.28
CA ARG A 176 25.02 8.18 -2.53
C ARG A 176 25.92 7.11 -3.13
N ALA A 177 25.37 5.94 -3.45
CA ALA A 177 26.12 4.86 -4.07
C ALA A 177 26.70 5.30 -5.42
N PHE A 178 25.89 5.93 -6.28
CA PHE A 178 26.31 6.49 -7.55
C PHE A 178 27.45 7.51 -7.40
N THR A 179 27.44 8.34 -6.36
CA THR A 179 28.51 9.33 -6.13
C THR A 179 29.81 8.70 -5.63
N LEU A 180 29.72 7.63 -4.84
CA LEU A 180 30.86 6.94 -4.23
C LEU A 180 31.48 5.88 -5.15
N GLU A 181 30.68 5.34 -6.08
CA GLU A 181 31.09 4.35 -7.05
C GLU A 181 32.06 4.96 -8.08
N ASN A 182 33.05 4.17 -8.51
CA ASN A 182 33.91 4.57 -9.62
C ASN A 182 33.11 4.61 -10.94
N GLN A 183 33.55 5.39 -11.93
CA GLN A 183 32.85 5.51 -13.22
C GLN A 183 32.71 4.20 -14.02
N ALA A 184 33.52 3.19 -13.69
CA ALA A 184 33.43 1.84 -14.26
C ALA A 184 32.53 0.89 -13.44
N GLY A 185 31.80 1.43 -12.46
CA GLY A 185 30.93 0.66 -11.60
C GLY A 185 29.60 0.31 -12.27
N THR A 186 28.84 -0.54 -11.58
CA THR A 186 27.61 -1.14 -12.09
C THR A 186 26.49 -0.10 -12.23
N LEU A 187 26.32 0.80 -11.25
CA LEU A 187 25.28 1.84 -11.31
C LEU A 187 25.54 2.85 -12.44
N HIS A 188 26.80 3.21 -12.69
CA HIS A 188 27.17 4.04 -13.85
C HIS A 188 26.89 3.35 -15.18
N GLY A 189 27.19 2.04 -15.28
CA GLY A 189 26.88 1.25 -16.47
C GLY A 189 25.38 1.13 -16.75
N GLU A 190 24.59 0.94 -15.70
CA GLU A 190 23.13 0.94 -15.79
C GLU A 190 22.59 2.31 -16.22
N TYR A 191 23.07 3.38 -15.61
CA TYR A 191 22.70 4.74 -15.98
C TYR A 191 22.97 5.03 -17.46
N GLU A 192 24.15 4.68 -17.97
CA GLU A 192 24.47 4.89 -19.39
C GLU A 192 23.63 3.99 -20.32
N SER A 193 23.30 2.77 -19.90
CA SER A 193 22.38 1.91 -20.65
C SER A 193 20.96 2.52 -20.72
N PHE A 194 20.47 3.07 -19.61
CA PHE A 194 19.20 3.80 -19.57
C PHE A 194 19.23 5.03 -20.47
N ARG A 195 20.33 5.79 -20.48
CA ARG A 195 20.50 6.94 -21.37
C ARG A 195 20.49 6.56 -22.84
N ALA A 196 21.19 5.48 -23.19
CA ALA A 196 21.29 5.04 -24.58
C ALA A 196 19.98 4.47 -25.13
N THR A 197 19.13 3.89 -24.27
CA THR A 197 18.00 3.06 -24.71
C THR A 197 16.64 3.72 -24.45
N ILE A 198 16.50 4.47 -23.36
CA ILE A 198 15.19 4.92 -22.85
C ILE A 198 15.08 6.45 -22.94
N LEU A 199 16.00 7.18 -22.30
CA LEU A 199 15.94 8.65 -22.24
C LEU A 199 17.35 9.25 -22.24
N SER A 200 17.78 9.85 -23.36
CA SER A 200 19.14 10.39 -23.54
C SER A 200 19.52 11.50 -22.55
N ASP A 201 18.53 12.23 -22.06
CA ASP A 201 18.68 13.48 -21.31
C ASP A 201 18.24 13.35 -19.85
N ILE A 202 18.52 12.21 -19.21
CA ILE A 202 18.32 12.03 -17.77
C ILE A 202 19.55 12.46 -16.96
N THR A 203 19.30 13.00 -15.78
CA THR A 203 20.33 13.27 -14.76
C THR A 203 20.47 12.08 -13.80
N PRO A 204 21.60 11.95 -13.07
CA PRO A 204 21.76 10.89 -12.07
C PRO A 204 20.67 10.88 -10.99
N SER A 205 20.17 12.05 -10.57
CA SER A 205 19.07 12.14 -9.60
C SER A 205 17.74 11.64 -10.19
N GLN A 206 17.46 11.97 -11.46
CA GLN A 206 16.29 11.43 -12.16
C GLN A 206 16.39 9.91 -12.36
N PHE A 207 17.60 9.40 -12.62
CA PHE A 207 17.84 7.95 -12.67
C PHE A 207 17.55 7.28 -11.33
N ALA A 208 18.09 7.81 -10.23
CA ALA A 208 17.84 7.28 -8.88
C ALA A 208 16.35 7.34 -8.51
N ASP A 209 15.65 8.41 -8.90
CA ASP A 209 14.21 8.57 -8.67
C ASP A 209 13.39 7.54 -9.46
N MET A 210 13.68 7.37 -10.76
CA MET A 210 13.05 6.35 -11.61
C MET A 210 13.28 4.94 -11.06
N TYR A 211 14.50 4.66 -10.64
CA TYR A 211 14.87 3.38 -10.05
C TYR A 211 14.06 3.12 -8.78
N ALA A 212 14.05 4.06 -7.82
CA ALA A 212 13.33 3.90 -6.57
C ALA A 212 11.82 3.68 -6.77
N GLN A 213 11.20 4.44 -7.67
CA GLN A 213 9.80 4.24 -8.05
C GLN A 213 9.54 2.85 -8.62
N THR A 214 10.43 2.38 -9.50
CA THR A 214 10.33 1.08 -10.16
C THR A 214 10.41 -0.06 -9.16
N VAL A 215 11.36 0.01 -8.21
CA VAL A 215 11.49 -0.97 -7.12
C VAL A 215 10.24 -0.98 -6.24
N CYS A 216 9.81 0.20 -5.77
CA CYS A 216 8.70 0.31 -4.84
C CYS A 216 7.39 -0.19 -5.45
N TYR A 217 7.09 0.29 -6.64
CA TYR A 217 5.84 -0.05 -7.30
C TYR A 217 5.84 -1.47 -7.85
N GLY A 218 7.02 -1.97 -8.25
CA GLY A 218 7.19 -3.37 -8.59
C GLY A 218 6.84 -4.28 -7.41
N MET A 219 7.51 -4.10 -6.27
CA MET A 219 7.25 -4.90 -5.08
C MET A 219 5.78 -4.85 -4.63
N PHE A 220 5.13 -3.68 -4.73
CA PHE A 220 3.69 -3.57 -4.49
C PHE A 220 2.86 -4.40 -5.48
N SER A 221 3.15 -4.31 -6.77
CA SER A 221 2.44 -5.07 -7.81
C SER A 221 2.58 -6.58 -7.60
N ALA A 222 3.77 -7.06 -7.22
CA ALA A 222 3.97 -8.46 -6.83
C ALA A 222 3.12 -8.82 -5.59
N ARG A 223 3.13 -7.97 -4.55
CA ARG A 223 2.35 -8.20 -3.34
C ARG A 223 0.84 -8.27 -3.58
N VAL A 224 0.30 -7.49 -4.53
CA VAL A 224 -1.12 -7.53 -4.92
C VAL A 224 -1.50 -8.89 -5.52
N ASN A 225 -0.58 -9.56 -6.21
CA ASN A 225 -0.82 -10.88 -6.80
C ASN A 225 -0.72 -12.03 -5.78
N VAL A 226 -0.23 -11.77 -4.56
CA VAL A 226 -0.13 -12.77 -3.48
C VAL A 226 -1.38 -12.72 -2.60
N SER A 227 -2.14 -13.82 -2.59
CA SER A 227 -3.39 -13.96 -1.83
C SER A 227 -3.15 -14.38 -0.36
N GLY A 228 -4.13 -14.09 0.51
CA GLY A 228 -3.98 -14.04 1.97
C GLY A 228 -3.18 -15.17 2.66
N ARG A 229 -3.30 -16.43 2.23
CA ARG A 229 -2.55 -17.56 2.84
C ARG A 229 -1.05 -17.57 2.55
N GLN A 230 -0.60 -16.84 1.53
CA GLN A 230 0.81 -16.73 1.14
C GLN A 230 1.42 -15.38 1.51
N ALA A 231 0.62 -14.45 2.06
CA ALA A 231 1.07 -13.12 2.45
C ALA A 231 2.28 -13.15 3.38
N ASP A 232 2.28 -14.07 4.36
CA ASP A 232 3.39 -14.22 5.32
C ASP A 232 4.70 -14.73 4.70
N THR A 233 4.65 -15.25 3.47
CA THR A 233 5.81 -15.74 2.72
C THR A 233 6.35 -14.73 1.70
N PHE A 234 5.74 -13.55 1.63
CA PHE A 234 6.16 -12.48 0.72
C PHE A 234 7.55 -11.96 1.11
N THR A 235 8.48 -12.04 0.17
CA THR A 235 9.86 -11.59 0.32
C THR A 235 10.32 -10.95 -0.98
N ARG A 236 11.41 -10.18 -0.91
CA ARG A 236 12.07 -9.63 -2.11
C ARG A 236 12.39 -10.71 -3.14
N GLN A 237 12.91 -11.85 -2.70
CA GLN A 237 13.34 -12.95 -3.55
C GLN A 237 12.16 -13.66 -4.23
N HIS A 238 11.00 -13.72 -3.58
CA HIS A 238 9.81 -14.34 -4.14
C HIS A 238 9.03 -13.41 -5.09
N ALA A 239 9.20 -12.09 -4.98
CA ALA A 239 8.44 -11.12 -5.76
C ALA A 239 8.51 -11.33 -7.29
N ALA A 240 9.62 -11.84 -7.84
CA ALA A 240 9.74 -12.15 -9.27
C ALA A 240 8.89 -13.36 -9.72
N TYR A 241 8.57 -14.29 -8.81
CA TYR A 241 7.74 -15.46 -9.09
C TYR A 241 6.25 -15.18 -8.95
N ASP A 242 5.89 -14.14 -8.19
CA ASP A 242 4.51 -13.77 -7.87
C ASP A 242 3.82 -12.97 -8.99
N LEU A 243 4.51 -12.70 -10.10
CA LEU A 243 4.00 -11.92 -11.23
C LEU A 243 3.43 -12.79 -12.38
N PRO A 244 2.50 -12.23 -13.18
CA PRO A 244 2.07 -12.85 -14.43
C PRO A 244 3.25 -13.08 -15.38
N ARG A 245 3.36 -14.30 -15.94
CA ARG A 245 4.44 -14.70 -16.87
C ARG A 245 4.39 -14.00 -18.24
N THR A 246 3.42 -13.14 -18.46
CA THR A 246 3.07 -12.56 -19.77
C THR A 246 3.85 -11.30 -20.14
N ASN A 247 4.58 -10.68 -19.20
CA ASN A 247 5.34 -9.46 -19.45
C ASN A 247 6.86 -9.69 -19.24
N PRO A 248 7.63 -9.91 -20.33
CA PRO A 248 9.08 -10.14 -20.26
C PRO A 248 9.86 -8.96 -19.66
N PHE A 249 9.40 -7.73 -19.87
CA PHE A 249 10.06 -6.53 -19.36
C PHE A 249 9.88 -6.38 -17.85
N LEU A 250 8.65 -6.57 -17.36
CA LEU A 250 8.37 -6.66 -15.92
C LEU A 250 9.23 -7.76 -15.29
N ARG A 251 9.37 -8.91 -15.95
CA ARG A 251 10.24 -9.97 -15.46
C ARG A 251 11.70 -9.53 -15.40
N GLU A 252 12.25 -8.84 -16.39
CA GLU A 252 13.63 -8.35 -16.34
C GLU A 252 13.87 -7.33 -15.22
N ILE A 253 12.95 -6.38 -15.03
CA ILE A 253 12.98 -5.42 -13.92
C ILE A 253 12.97 -6.14 -12.57
N PHE A 254 12.17 -7.20 -12.43
CA PHE A 254 12.05 -7.90 -11.17
C PHE A 254 13.10 -8.98 -10.95
N ASP A 255 13.60 -9.64 -11.98
CA ASP A 255 14.79 -10.48 -11.90
C ASP A 255 15.98 -9.64 -11.44
N TYR A 256 16.01 -8.37 -11.82
CA TYR A 256 16.95 -7.40 -11.32
C TYR A 256 16.71 -7.06 -9.83
N ILE A 257 15.48 -6.77 -9.41
CA ILE A 257 15.10 -6.44 -8.00
C ILE A 257 15.26 -7.65 -7.04
N ALA A 258 14.81 -8.83 -7.46
CA ALA A 258 14.76 -10.07 -6.68
C ALA A 258 16.09 -10.83 -6.73
N GLY A 259 16.87 -10.64 -7.81
CA GLY A 259 18.12 -11.33 -8.05
C GLY A 259 19.32 -10.74 -7.31
N THR A 260 20.50 -11.20 -7.72
CA THR A 260 21.81 -10.75 -7.22
C THR A 260 22.30 -9.47 -7.90
N LYS A 261 21.57 -8.97 -8.90
CA LYS A 261 21.91 -7.76 -9.66
C LYS A 261 21.54 -6.47 -8.94
N LEU A 262 20.66 -6.54 -7.94
CA LEU A 262 20.34 -5.40 -7.08
C LEU A 262 21.60 -4.92 -6.36
N ASP A 263 21.83 -3.61 -6.37
CA ASP A 263 22.97 -3.02 -5.68
C ASP A 263 22.92 -3.31 -4.17
N GLN A 264 24.04 -3.77 -3.62
CA GLN A 264 24.12 -4.19 -2.21
C GLN A 264 23.83 -3.05 -1.22
N SER A 265 24.05 -1.79 -1.62
CA SER A 265 23.78 -0.61 -0.80
C SER A 265 22.29 -0.36 -0.55
N ILE A 266 21.40 -0.99 -1.31
CA ILE A 266 19.94 -0.79 -1.20
C ILE A 266 19.15 -2.04 -0.82
N VAL A 267 19.77 -3.23 -0.78
CA VAL A 267 19.12 -4.49 -0.40
C VAL A 267 18.32 -4.35 0.89
N TRP A 268 18.92 -3.74 1.93
CA TRP A 268 18.27 -3.55 3.23
C TRP A 268 16.99 -2.68 3.15
N ALA A 269 16.96 -1.68 2.26
CA ALA A 269 15.82 -0.79 2.09
C ALA A 269 14.69 -1.49 1.32
N VAL A 270 15.05 -2.36 0.37
CA VAL A 270 14.09 -3.21 -0.35
C VAL A 270 13.55 -4.32 0.55
N GLU A 271 14.35 -4.86 1.46
CA GLU A 271 13.88 -5.79 2.50
C GLU A 271 12.93 -5.11 3.50
N LEU A 272 13.22 -3.86 3.89
CA LEU A 272 12.30 -3.04 4.69
C LEU A 272 10.96 -2.82 3.97
N LEU A 273 11.00 -2.56 2.66
CA LEU A 273 9.80 -2.47 1.83
C LEU A 273 9.02 -3.80 1.81
N ALA A 274 9.70 -4.91 1.59
CA ALA A 274 9.09 -6.24 1.56
C ALA A 274 8.40 -6.56 2.90
N GLU A 275 9.08 -6.31 4.01
CA GLU A 275 8.56 -6.55 5.36
C GLU A 275 7.35 -5.65 5.66
N MET A 276 7.40 -4.38 5.24
CA MET A 276 6.27 -3.47 5.36
C MET A 276 5.06 -3.97 4.56
N LEU A 277 5.26 -4.35 3.30
CA LEU A 277 4.21 -4.90 2.42
C LEU A 277 3.65 -6.24 2.92
N ARG A 278 4.50 -7.07 3.53
CA ARG A 278 4.12 -8.35 4.16
C ARG A 278 3.12 -8.12 5.30
N ARG A 279 3.33 -7.06 6.08
CA ARG A 279 2.46 -6.65 7.20
C ARG A 279 1.26 -5.80 6.77
N CYS A 280 1.02 -5.62 5.47
CA CYS A 280 -0.16 -4.92 4.98
C CYS A 280 -1.36 -5.87 4.87
N ASP A 281 -2.52 -5.38 5.30
CA ASP A 281 -3.80 -6.03 5.04
C ASP A 281 -4.23 -5.66 3.62
N MET A 282 -3.69 -6.39 2.65
CA MET A 282 -3.99 -6.14 1.24
C MET A 282 -5.45 -6.42 0.92
N GLU A 283 -6.14 -7.30 1.64
CA GLU A 283 -7.57 -7.52 1.42
C GLU A 283 -8.36 -6.26 1.76
N GLU A 284 -8.10 -5.66 2.93
CA GLU A 284 -8.76 -4.41 3.34
C GLU A 284 -8.34 -3.21 2.48
N ILE A 285 -7.04 -3.09 2.15
CA ILE A 285 -6.53 -2.02 1.27
C ILE A 285 -7.24 -2.09 -0.07
N LEU A 286 -7.33 -3.28 -0.66
CA LEU A 286 -7.91 -3.51 -1.98
C LEU A 286 -9.46 -3.54 -1.97
N ARG A 287 -10.09 -3.74 -0.81
CA ARG A 287 -11.55 -3.90 -0.67
C ARG A 287 -12.34 -2.73 -1.23
N ASP A 288 -11.81 -1.52 -1.10
CA ASP A 288 -12.49 -0.29 -1.50
C ASP A 288 -11.92 0.31 -2.79
N PHE A 289 -10.90 -0.32 -3.39
CA PHE A 289 -10.50 0.01 -4.76
C PHE A 289 -11.65 -0.29 -5.71
N GLY A 290 -11.97 0.67 -6.57
CA GLY A 290 -13.01 0.53 -7.57
C GLY A 290 -14.45 0.74 -7.10
N LYS A 291 -14.74 0.81 -5.79
CA LYS A 291 -16.11 1.07 -5.30
C LYS A 291 -16.59 2.50 -5.53
N ALA A 292 -15.73 3.50 -5.33
CA ALA A 292 -16.08 4.91 -5.52
C ALA A 292 -16.21 5.29 -7.01
N THR A 293 -15.59 4.52 -7.89
CA THR A 293 -15.35 4.88 -9.29
C THR A 293 -15.86 3.85 -10.32
N ARG A 294 -16.42 2.71 -9.89
CA ARG A 294 -16.82 1.56 -10.72
C ARG A 294 -15.67 0.98 -11.55
N GLN A 295 -14.49 0.82 -10.94
CA GLN A 295 -13.24 0.42 -11.63
C GLN A 295 -12.80 -1.01 -11.27
N GLU A 296 -12.10 -1.68 -12.19
CA GLU A 296 -11.70 -3.10 -12.03
C GLU A 296 -10.26 -3.33 -11.55
N ASP A 297 -9.31 -2.40 -11.76
CA ASP A 297 -7.89 -2.63 -11.42
C ASP A 297 -7.35 -1.74 -10.28
N PRO A 298 -7.06 -2.32 -9.10
CA PRO A 298 -6.54 -1.57 -7.96
C PRO A 298 -5.08 -1.11 -8.09
N VAL A 299 -4.28 -1.79 -8.92
CA VAL A 299 -2.86 -1.47 -9.10
C VAL A 299 -2.73 -0.10 -9.75
N VAL A 300 -3.45 0.09 -10.86
CA VAL A 300 -3.50 1.33 -11.64
C VAL A 300 -3.80 2.57 -10.78
N HIS A 301 -4.84 2.50 -9.95
CA HIS A 301 -5.26 3.63 -9.11
C HIS A 301 -4.27 3.92 -7.97
N PHE A 302 -3.65 2.89 -7.43
CA PHE A 302 -2.71 3.06 -6.33
C PHE A 302 -1.47 3.86 -6.76
N TYR A 303 -1.04 3.74 -8.03
CA TYR A 303 0.11 4.47 -8.53
C TYR A 303 -0.04 5.99 -8.37
N GLU A 304 -1.22 6.54 -8.67
CA GLU A 304 -1.48 7.97 -8.50
C GLU A 304 -1.35 8.38 -7.02
N THR A 305 -1.92 7.57 -6.11
CA THR A 305 -1.89 7.82 -4.66
C THR A 305 -0.46 7.76 -4.14
N PHE A 306 0.32 6.76 -4.55
CA PHE A 306 1.73 6.63 -4.24
C PHE A 306 2.55 7.82 -4.77
N LEU A 307 2.38 8.18 -6.04
CA LEU A 307 3.16 9.25 -6.65
C LEU A 307 2.83 10.62 -6.04
N ALA A 308 1.58 10.84 -5.62
CA ALA A 308 1.19 12.03 -4.87
C ALA A 308 1.93 12.15 -3.52
N ALA A 309 2.10 11.04 -2.79
CA ALA A 309 2.84 11.02 -1.53
C ALA A 309 4.38 11.08 -1.74
N TYR A 310 4.86 10.47 -2.82
CA TYR A 310 6.28 10.36 -3.13
C TYR A 310 6.86 11.64 -3.75
N ASN A 311 6.29 12.09 -4.87
CA ASN A 311 6.79 13.22 -5.66
C ASN A 311 5.62 14.00 -6.31
N PRO A 312 4.94 14.88 -5.56
CA PRO A 312 3.75 15.58 -6.05
C PRO A 312 4.04 16.51 -7.23
N LYS A 313 5.24 17.12 -7.29
CA LYS A 313 5.67 17.94 -8.43
C LYS A 313 5.83 17.12 -9.70
N LEU A 314 6.45 15.93 -9.58
CA LEU A 314 6.58 15.02 -10.70
C LEU A 314 5.20 14.57 -11.19
N ARG A 315 4.29 14.22 -10.28
CA ARG A 315 2.90 13.87 -10.61
C ARG A 315 2.21 14.95 -11.45
N GLU A 316 2.28 16.19 -11.01
CA GLU A 316 1.69 17.34 -11.70
C GLU A 316 2.36 17.59 -13.06
N SER A 317 3.68 17.65 -13.10
CA SER A 317 4.44 17.93 -14.33
C SER A 317 4.31 16.84 -15.41
N ARG A 318 4.09 15.59 -14.99
CA ARG A 318 3.91 14.44 -15.88
C ARG A 318 2.45 14.12 -16.16
N GLY A 319 1.51 14.87 -15.56
CA GLY A 319 0.09 14.68 -15.79
C GLY A 319 -0.39 13.28 -15.41
N VAL A 320 0.18 12.67 -14.37
CA VAL A 320 -0.20 11.32 -13.92
C VAL A 320 -1.57 11.41 -13.24
N TYR A 321 -2.60 11.35 -14.08
CA TYR A 321 -4.00 11.35 -13.72
C TYR A 321 -4.67 10.18 -14.40
N TYR A 322 -5.42 9.39 -13.63
CA TYR A 322 -6.23 8.34 -14.22
C TYR A 322 -7.33 8.94 -15.09
N THR A 323 -7.44 8.50 -16.34
CA THR A 323 -8.53 8.91 -17.24
C THR A 323 -9.78 8.06 -16.93
N PRO A 324 -10.92 8.66 -16.55
CA PRO A 324 -12.11 7.90 -16.18
C PRO A 324 -12.60 6.97 -17.30
N GLU A 325 -12.87 5.71 -16.98
CA GLU A 325 -13.36 4.70 -17.94
C GLU A 325 -14.54 5.17 -18.82
N PRO A 326 -15.56 5.89 -18.31
CA PRO A 326 -16.64 6.37 -19.16
C PRO A 326 -16.17 7.32 -20.27
N VAL A 327 -15.14 8.12 -20.00
CA VAL A 327 -14.53 9.04 -20.97
C VAL A 327 -13.75 8.24 -22.01
N VAL A 328 -12.92 7.28 -21.57
CA VAL A 328 -12.15 6.40 -22.45
C VAL A 328 -13.09 5.62 -23.38
N SER A 329 -14.12 4.99 -22.81
CA SER A 329 -15.12 4.20 -23.56
C SER A 329 -15.90 5.06 -24.54
N PHE A 330 -16.25 6.30 -24.17
CA PHE A 330 -16.88 7.24 -25.09
C PHE A 330 -15.97 7.56 -26.28
N ILE A 331 -14.70 7.86 -26.05
CA ILE A 331 -13.73 8.19 -27.10
C ILE A 331 -13.52 6.99 -28.03
N VAL A 332 -13.24 5.80 -27.49
CA VAL A 332 -12.99 4.58 -28.28
C VAL A 332 -14.19 4.26 -29.18
N ARG A 333 -15.42 4.29 -28.64
CA ARG A 333 -16.63 4.07 -29.44
C ARG A 333 -16.85 5.15 -30.49
N SER A 334 -16.55 6.41 -30.16
CA SER A 334 -16.70 7.52 -31.12
C SER A 334 -15.73 7.36 -32.30
N VAL A 335 -14.48 6.97 -32.03
CA VAL A 335 -13.49 6.67 -33.09
C VAL A 335 -13.97 5.51 -33.96
N ASP A 336 -14.48 4.44 -33.35
CA ASP A 336 -15.05 3.30 -34.07
C ASP A 336 -16.22 3.68 -34.98
N GLU A 337 -17.14 4.52 -34.50
CA GLU A 337 -18.27 5.00 -35.31
C GLU A 337 -17.82 5.93 -36.44
N ILE A 338 -16.88 6.84 -36.19
CA ILE A 338 -16.31 7.72 -37.23
C ILE A 338 -15.65 6.90 -38.34
N LEU A 339 -14.91 5.83 -38.00
CA LEU A 339 -14.31 4.94 -39.00
C LEU A 339 -15.39 4.32 -39.92
N LYS A 340 -16.53 3.93 -39.35
CA LYS A 340 -17.64 3.33 -40.09
C LYS A 340 -18.39 4.33 -40.95
N SER A 341 -18.68 5.52 -40.43
CA SER A 341 -19.52 6.51 -41.12
C SER A 341 -18.74 7.34 -42.14
N ASP A 342 -17.51 7.73 -41.82
CA ASP A 342 -16.80 8.80 -42.55
C ASP A 342 -15.61 8.27 -43.37
N PHE A 343 -15.06 7.11 -43.00
CA PHE A 343 -13.85 6.55 -43.60
C PHE A 343 -14.07 5.29 -44.45
N ASP A 344 -15.33 4.92 -44.73
CA ASP A 344 -15.70 3.72 -45.50
C ASP A 344 -14.99 2.46 -44.96
N CYS A 345 -15.06 2.30 -43.63
CA CYS A 345 -14.48 1.18 -42.89
C CYS A 345 -15.57 0.56 -42.01
N PRO A 346 -16.49 -0.25 -42.57
CA PRO A 346 -17.67 -0.76 -41.86
C PRO A 346 -17.34 -1.68 -40.68
N ALA A 347 -16.14 -2.29 -40.67
CA ALA A 347 -15.63 -3.07 -39.55
C ALA A 347 -15.02 -2.19 -38.43
N GLY A 348 -14.91 -0.87 -38.64
CA GLY A 348 -14.39 0.09 -37.67
C GLY A 348 -13.00 -0.27 -37.16
N LEU A 349 -12.82 -0.17 -35.84
CA LEU A 349 -11.59 -0.57 -35.14
C LEU A 349 -11.27 -2.06 -35.33
N ALA A 350 -12.25 -2.92 -35.65
CA ALA A 350 -12.04 -4.34 -35.87
C ALA A 350 -11.59 -4.69 -37.32
N ASP A 351 -11.41 -3.70 -38.19
CA ASP A 351 -10.96 -3.93 -39.57
C ASP A 351 -9.61 -4.66 -39.61
N ASN A 352 -9.57 -5.74 -40.39
CA ASN A 352 -8.38 -6.56 -40.60
C ASN A 352 -7.83 -6.47 -42.03
N SER A 353 -8.35 -5.54 -42.84
CA SER A 353 -7.90 -5.32 -44.20
C SER A 353 -6.51 -4.70 -44.22
N LYS A 354 -5.78 -4.94 -45.31
CA LYS A 354 -4.45 -4.37 -45.53
C LYS A 354 -4.45 -3.48 -46.77
N ILE A 355 -3.58 -2.49 -46.74
CA ILE A 355 -3.27 -1.61 -47.86
C ILE A 355 -1.79 -1.73 -48.19
N THR A 356 -1.45 -1.51 -49.45
CA THR A 356 -0.05 -1.44 -49.89
C THR A 356 0.46 0.00 -49.79
N VAL A 357 1.53 0.21 -49.04
CA VAL A 357 2.21 1.50 -48.90
C VAL A 357 3.64 1.42 -49.43
N GLU A 358 4.19 2.53 -49.91
CA GLU A 358 5.61 2.63 -50.25
C GLU A 358 6.41 3.12 -49.04
N VAL A 359 7.32 2.30 -48.54
CA VAL A 359 8.22 2.62 -47.42
C VAL A 359 9.66 2.81 -47.91
N PRO A 360 10.46 3.67 -47.26
CA PRO A 360 11.88 3.82 -47.56
C PRO A 360 12.63 2.49 -47.39
N ASP A 361 13.41 2.10 -48.40
CA ASP A 361 14.25 0.91 -48.35
C ASP A 361 15.56 1.24 -47.63
N ALA A 362 15.71 0.73 -46.40
CA ALA A 362 16.93 0.94 -45.60
C ALA A 362 18.20 0.37 -46.28
N THR A 363 18.08 -0.52 -47.26
CA THR A 363 19.20 -1.14 -47.98
C THR A 363 19.59 -0.40 -49.25
N LYS A 364 18.75 0.51 -49.74
CA LYS A 364 19.00 1.29 -50.96
C LYS A 364 18.78 2.77 -50.70
N LYS A 365 19.84 3.56 -50.75
CA LYS A 365 19.78 5.03 -50.60
C LYS A 365 18.80 5.61 -51.62
N GLY A 366 17.60 6.01 -51.18
CA GLY A 366 16.53 6.56 -52.03
C GLY A 366 15.61 5.53 -52.69
N GLY A 367 15.77 4.23 -52.41
CA GLY A 367 14.84 3.19 -52.85
C GLY A 367 13.55 3.21 -52.03
N LYS A 368 12.43 2.84 -52.66
CA LYS A 368 11.17 2.58 -51.97
C LYS A 368 10.76 1.13 -52.22
N THR A 369 10.24 0.48 -51.19
CA THR A 369 9.70 -0.88 -51.27
C THR A 369 8.22 -0.85 -50.94
N LYS A 370 7.43 -1.67 -51.63
CA LYS A 370 6.01 -1.84 -51.34
C LYS A 370 5.85 -2.78 -50.16
N GLN A 371 5.12 -2.35 -49.14
CA GLN A 371 4.82 -3.13 -47.94
C GLN A 371 3.31 -3.18 -47.73
N GLU A 372 2.78 -4.35 -47.35
CA GLU A 372 1.41 -4.45 -46.89
C GLU A 372 1.33 -4.14 -45.39
N VAL A 373 0.45 -3.20 -45.03
CA VAL A 373 0.18 -2.80 -43.65
C VAL A 373 -1.32 -2.80 -43.41
N HIS A 374 -1.76 -3.00 -42.17
CA HIS A 374 -3.18 -2.87 -41.84
C HIS A 374 -3.68 -1.47 -42.14
N ARG A 375 -4.88 -1.37 -42.73
CA ARG A 375 -5.51 -0.11 -43.10
C ARG A 375 -5.70 0.81 -41.91
N VAL A 376 -6.12 0.24 -40.78
CA VAL A 376 -6.30 0.94 -39.50
C VAL A 376 -5.08 0.67 -38.63
N GLN A 377 -4.46 1.72 -38.11
CA GLN A 377 -3.35 1.66 -37.15
C GLN A 377 -3.78 2.39 -35.87
N ILE A 378 -3.47 1.83 -34.71
CA ILE A 378 -3.89 2.37 -33.42
C ILE A 378 -2.64 2.79 -32.64
N LEU A 379 -2.58 4.05 -32.25
CA LEU A 379 -1.48 4.64 -31.52
C LEU A 379 -2.00 5.42 -30.32
N ASP A 380 -1.52 5.04 -29.13
CA ASP A 380 -1.62 5.85 -27.92
C ASP A 380 -0.24 6.44 -27.59
N PRO A 381 0.01 7.73 -27.90
CA PRO A 381 1.33 8.33 -27.74
C PRO A 381 1.69 8.65 -26.28
N ALA A 382 0.73 8.54 -25.35
CA ALA A 382 0.91 8.82 -23.92
C ALA A 382 0.03 7.86 -23.11
N THR A 383 0.39 6.58 -23.16
CA THR A 383 -0.52 5.52 -22.77
C THR A 383 -0.74 5.40 -21.27
N GLY A 384 0.12 6.00 -20.45
CA GLY A 384 0.02 5.92 -19.01
C GLY A 384 0.03 4.46 -18.58
N THR A 385 -1.05 4.03 -17.95
CA THR A 385 -1.28 2.65 -17.52
C THR A 385 -2.05 1.81 -18.55
N GLY A 386 -2.06 2.20 -19.82
CA GLY A 386 -2.63 1.40 -20.91
C GLY A 386 -4.15 1.49 -21.10
N THR A 387 -4.85 2.42 -20.44
CA THR A 387 -6.32 2.39 -20.36
C THR A 387 -7.01 2.50 -21.72
N PHE A 388 -6.52 3.34 -22.64
CA PHE A 388 -7.09 3.44 -23.99
C PHE A 388 -6.83 2.18 -24.83
N LEU A 389 -5.64 1.59 -24.72
CA LEU A 389 -5.31 0.36 -25.42
C LEU A 389 -6.15 -0.81 -24.91
N TYR A 390 -6.28 -0.94 -23.59
CA TYR A 390 -7.16 -1.91 -22.95
C TYR A 390 -8.61 -1.79 -23.43
N GLU A 391 -9.18 -0.58 -23.39
CA GLU A 391 -10.56 -0.36 -23.84
C GLU A 391 -10.74 -0.63 -25.33
N THR A 392 -9.74 -0.30 -26.15
CA THR A 392 -9.74 -0.60 -27.58
C THR A 392 -9.77 -2.10 -27.82
N ILE A 393 -8.92 -2.87 -27.14
CA ILE A 393 -8.90 -4.34 -27.22
C ILE A 393 -10.27 -4.90 -26.82
N ARG A 394 -10.81 -4.43 -25.68
CA ARG A 394 -12.11 -4.86 -25.14
C ARG A 394 -13.26 -4.54 -26.09
N HIS A 395 -13.25 -3.36 -26.72
CA HIS A 395 -14.25 -2.96 -27.72
C HIS A 395 -14.20 -3.84 -28.97
N ILE A 396 -12.99 -4.10 -29.49
CA ILE A 396 -12.80 -4.99 -30.65
C ILE A 396 -13.25 -6.42 -30.31
N GLU A 397 -12.90 -6.95 -29.13
CA GLU A 397 -13.35 -8.27 -28.67
C GLU A 397 -14.89 -8.39 -28.68
N ARG A 398 -15.57 -7.39 -28.12
CA ARG A 398 -17.03 -7.30 -28.10
C ARG A 398 -17.61 -7.28 -29.51
N SER A 399 -17.00 -6.54 -30.43
CA SER A 399 -17.46 -6.48 -31.83
C SER A 399 -17.33 -7.83 -32.58
N LEU A 400 -16.34 -8.66 -32.20
CA LEU A 400 -16.06 -9.96 -32.81
C LEU A 400 -16.78 -11.13 -32.11
N SER A 401 -17.53 -10.86 -31.04
CA SER A 401 -18.15 -11.85 -30.13
C SER A 401 -19.10 -12.86 -30.80
N ALA A 402 -19.59 -12.57 -32.00
CA ALA A 402 -20.38 -13.53 -32.79
C ALA A 402 -19.56 -14.71 -33.34
N ASN A 403 -18.22 -14.59 -33.42
CA ASN A 403 -17.28 -15.59 -33.95
C ASN A 403 -16.11 -15.85 -32.99
N LYS A 404 -16.38 -16.27 -31.75
CA LYS A 404 -15.34 -16.45 -30.70
C LYS A 404 -14.16 -17.36 -31.09
N GLY A 405 -14.35 -18.29 -32.03
CA GLY A 405 -13.30 -19.20 -32.50
C GLY A 405 -12.12 -18.51 -33.20
N SER A 406 -12.27 -17.24 -33.62
CA SER A 406 -11.21 -16.50 -34.32
C SER A 406 -10.44 -15.50 -33.45
N TRP A 407 -10.75 -15.35 -32.15
CA TRP A 407 -10.10 -14.33 -31.29
C TRP A 407 -8.67 -14.74 -30.89
N ALA A 408 -8.54 -15.89 -30.22
CA ALA A 408 -7.29 -16.35 -29.61
C ALA A 408 -6.53 -17.39 -30.46
N GLY A 409 -5.23 -17.55 -30.19
CA GLY A 409 -4.32 -18.50 -30.87
C GLY A 409 -3.35 -17.83 -31.84
N GLU A 410 -2.28 -18.55 -32.24
CA GLU A 410 -1.21 -18.02 -33.10
C GLU A 410 -1.69 -17.56 -34.49
N ARG A 411 -2.79 -18.15 -34.96
CA ARG A 411 -3.48 -17.77 -36.21
C ARG A 411 -4.77 -16.99 -35.97
N GLY A 412 -5.05 -16.63 -34.72
CA GLY A 412 -6.21 -15.85 -34.33
C GLY A 412 -6.05 -14.37 -34.66
N TYR A 413 -7.15 -13.64 -34.54
CA TYR A 413 -7.25 -12.21 -34.81
C TYR A 413 -6.23 -11.41 -34.00
N VAL A 414 -6.03 -11.76 -32.72
CA VAL A 414 -5.11 -11.04 -31.84
C VAL A 414 -3.69 -11.05 -32.40
N ALA A 415 -3.16 -12.22 -32.71
CA ALA A 415 -1.78 -12.38 -33.20
C ALA A 415 -1.59 -11.85 -34.63
N GLN A 416 -2.56 -12.06 -35.52
CA GLN A 416 -2.43 -11.74 -36.95
C GLN A 416 -2.84 -10.29 -37.29
N HIS A 417 -3.77 -9.72 -36.53
CA HIS A 417 -4.45 -8.47 -36.91
C HIS A 417 -4.53 -7.41 -35.83
N LEU A 418 -4.39 -7.72 -34.54
CA LEU A 418 -4.45 -6.71 -33.48
C LEU A 418 -3.06 -6.25 -33.05
N LEU A 419 -2.24 -7.18 -32.54
CA LEU A 419 -0.89 -6.87 -32.03
C LEU A 419 0.02 -6.18 -33.06
N PRO A 420 0.00 -6.55 -34.36
CA PRO A 420 0.88 -5.90 -35.34
C PRO A 420 0.59 -4.41 -35.62
N ARG A 421 -0.52 -3.86 -35.12
CA ARG A 421 -0.98 -2.49 -35.43
C ARG A 421 -1.42 -1.69 -34.18
N LEU A 422 -1.10 -2.19 -32.99
CA LEU A 422 -1.44 -1.56 -31.71
C LEU A 422 -0.15 -1.06 -31.06
N TYR A 423 -0.05 0.25 -30.86
CA TYR A 423 1.16 0.89 -30.34
C TYR A 423 0.83 1.79 -29.15
N GLY A 424 1.65 1.71 -28.12
CA GLY A 424 1.61 2.57 -26.94
C GLY A 424 3.00 3.12 -26.63
N PHE A 425 3.07 4.39 -26.25
CA PHE A 425 4.30 5.00 -25.74
C PHE A 425 4.08 5.56 -24.35
N GLU A 426 5.04 5.30 -23.47
CA GLU A 426 5.04 5.83 -22.12
C GLU A 426 6.48 6.16 -21.70
N LEU A 427 6.65 7.33 -21.10
CA LEU A 427 7.96 7.85 -20.69
C LEU A 427 8.33 7.38 -19.27
N MET A 428 7.33 7.08 -18.45
CA MET A 428 7.51 6.67 -17.07
C MET A 428 7.53 5.15 -16.93
N MET A 429 8.58 4.63 -16.30
CA MET A 429 8.79 3.19 -16.13
C MET A 429 7.67 2.48 -15.39
N ALA A 430 7.10 3.11 -14.35
CA ALA A 430 6.05 2.48 -13.55
C ALA A 430 4.70 2.39 -14.30
N PRO A 431 4.15 3.46 -14.92
CA PRO A 431 3.00 3.34 -15.81
C PRO A 431 3.25 2.43 -17.02
N TYR A 432 4.43 2.50 -17.65
CA TYR A 432 4.82 1.61 -18.75
C TYR A 432 4.76 0.14 -18.35
N SER A 433 5.12 -0.18 -17.11
CA SER A 433 5.08 -1.53 -16.57
C SER A 433 3.65 -2.04 -16.33
N VAL A 434 2.70 -1.12 -16.09
CA VAL A 434 1.28 -1.44 -15.86
C VAL A 434 0.52 -1.60 -17.17
N ALA A 435 0.84 -0.76 -18.16
CA ALA A 435 0.31 -0.84 -19.52
C ALA A 435 0.69 -2.16 -20.19
#